data_AF-A0AAI8MPB2-F1
#
_entry.id   AF-A0AAI8MPB2-F1
#
_cell.length_a   1.000
_cell.length_b   1.000
_cell.length_c   1.000
_cell.angle_alpha   90.00
_cell.angle_beta   90.00
_cell.angle_gamma   90.00
#
_symmetry.space_group_name_H-M   'P 1'
#
loop_
_entity.id
_entity.type
_entity.pdbx_description
1 polymer ?
#
loop_
_entity_poly.entity_id
_entity_poly.type
_entity_poly.pdbx_seq_one_letter_code
_entity_poly.pdbx_strand_id
1 'polypeptide(L)'
;MNLYILTEERPKQEVLHTVITRFLQDKKFCAFIDTLKILPIVKENCFTFSYEILGVSCNGLKKIYVKIVSGTSSFFEYLCVLGYVIINGKLR
;
A
#
# COMPACT_ATOMS: atom_id res chain seq x y z
N MET A 1 -5.31 -10.88 -7.13
CA MET A 1 -4.78 -10.66 -5.76
C MET A 1 -4.92 -9.19 -5.40
N ASN A 2 -5.05 -8.83 -4.11
CA ASN A 2 -5.01 -7.44 -3.65
C ASN A 2 -3.70 -7.21 -2.91
N LEU A 3 -3.07 -6.06 -3.12
CA LEU A 3 -1.89 -5.64 -2.37
C LEU A 3 -2.32 -4.65 -1.31
N TYR A 4 -1.91 -4.91 -0.07
CA TYR A 4 -2.18 -4.03 1.05
C TYR A 4 -0.84 -3.56 1.62
N ILE A 5 -0.69 -2.25 1.67
CA ILE A 5 0.49 -1.55 2.14
C ILE A 5 0.14 -0.91 3.47
N LEU A 6 0.91 -1.22 4.51
CA LEU A 6 0.77 -0.61 5.83
C LEU A 6 1.93 0.33 6.09
N THR A 7 1.62 1.52 6.61
CA THR A 7 2.63 2.53 6.90
C THR A 7 2.18 3.39 8.08
N GLU A 8 3.15 3.91 8.83
CA GLU A 8 2.87 4.76 9.99
C GLU A 8 2.60 6.21 9.61
N GLU A 9 3.09 6.62 8.44
CA GLU A 9 3.01 7.98 7.92
C GLU A 9 2.49 7.99 6.48
N ARG A 10 2.06 9.15 5.98
CA ARG A 10 1.64 9.27 4.59
C ARG A 10 2.84 8.99 3.67
N PRO A 11 2.83 7.91 2.87
CA PRO A 11 3.98 7.55 2.06
C PRO A 11 4.07 8.48 0.85
N LYS A 12 5.29 8.85 0.48
CA LYS A 12 5.55 9.60 -0.76
C LYS A 12 5.21 8.74 -1.98
N GLN A 13 4.78 9.37 -3.07
CA GLN A 13 4.47 8.66 -4.33
C GLN A 13 5.66 7.85 -4.85
N GLU A 14 6.89 8.37 -4.70
CA GLU A 14 8.12 7.68 -5.11
C GLU A 14 8.35 6.38 -4.34
N VAL A 15 8.04 6.39 -3.03
CA VAL A 15 8.16 5.22 -2.17
C VAL A 15 7.13 4.17 -2.54
N LEU A 16 5.88 4.59 -2.79
CA LEU A 16 4.83 3.70 -3.31
C LEU A 16 5.23 3.07 -4.65
N HIS A 17 5.74 3.88 -5.59
CA HIS A 17 6.20 3.40 -6.88
C HIS A 17 7.30 2.35 -6.74
N THR A 18 8.29 2.61 -5.88
CA THR A 18 9.40 1.68 -5.62
C THR A 18 8.91 0.35 -5.04
N VAL A 19 8.01 0.40 -4.05
CA VAL A 19 7.48 -0.81 -3.39
C VAL A 19 6.60 -1.63 -4.33
N ILE A 20 5.73 -0.97 -5.10
CA ILE A 20 4.89 -1.64 -6.09
C ILE A 20 5.76 -2.28 -7.17
N THR A 21 6.74 -1.55 -7.71
CA THR A 21 7.67 -2.06 -8.72
C THR A 21 8.43 -3.28 -8.20
N ARG A 22 8.95 -3.20 -6.98
CA ARG A 22 9.68 -4.31 -6.37
C ARG A 22 8.79 -5.54 -6.19
N PHE A 23 7.57 -5.36 -5.67
CA PHE A 23 6.61 -6.44 -5.51
C PHE A 23 6.27 -7.12 -6.84
N LEU A 24 6.09 -6.34 -7.91
CA LEU A 24 5.81 -6.87 -9.24
C LEU A 24 7.00 -7.67 -9.80
N GLN A 25 8.23 -7.19 -9.59
CA GLN A 25 9.45 -7.90 -9.97
C GLN A 25 9.59 -9.23 -9.22
N ASP A 26 9.40 -9.23 -7.90
CA ASP A 26 9.48 -10.44 -7.07
C ASP A 26 8.42 -11.48 -7.47
N LYS A 27 7.24 -11.04 -7.90
CA LYS A 27 6.16 -11.92 -8.41
C LYS A 27 6.27 -12.22 -9.91
N LYS A 28 7.24 -11.64 -10.63
CA LYS A 28 7.40 -11.72 -12.09
C LYS A 28 6.12 -11.35 -12.85
N PHE A 29 5.39 -10.35 -12.37
CA PHE A 29 4.18 -9.86 -13.03
C PHE A 29 4.49 -8.73 -14.00
N CYS A 30 3.96 -8.82 -15.21
CA CYS A 30 3.89 -7.68 -16.12
C CYS A 30 2.77 -6.74 -15.66
N ALA A 31 3.13 -5.48 -15.38
CA ALA A 31 2.18 -4.45 -15.01
C ALA A 31 2.54 -3.14 -15.71
N PHE A 32 1.51 -2.36 -16.01
CA PHE A 32 1.64 -0.98 -16.47
C PHE A 32 1.46 -0.06 -15.26
N ILE A 33 2.49 0.72 -14.96
CA ILE A 33 2.45 1.75 -13.94
C ILE A 33 2.37 3.09 -14.67
N ASP A 34 1.26 3.79 -14.47
CA ASP A 34 1.03 5.15 -14.95
C ASP A 34 1.13 6.10 -13.73
N THR A 35 0.49 7.26 -13.80
CA THR A 35 0.43 8.25 -12.74
C THR A 35 -0.33 7.70 -11.53
N LEU A 36 0.41 7.44 -10.44
CA LEU A 36 -0.15 6.93 -9.20
C LEU A 36 -1.08 7.96 -8.54
N LYS A 37 -2.37 7.63 -8.43
CA LYS A 37 -3.36 8.47 -7.73
C LYS A 37 -3.72 7.82 -6.39
N ILE A 38 -3.62 8.59 -5.31
CA ILE A 38 -3.97 8.16 -3.97
C ILE A 38 -5.37 8.70 -3.65
N LEU A 39 -6.37 7.83 -3.59
CA LEU A 39 -7.74 8.20 -3.25
C LEU A 39 -8.09 7.79 -1.83
N PRO A 40 -8.56 8.71 -0.96
CA PRO A 40 -9.03 8.34 0.37
C PRO A 40 -10.33 7.53 0.26
N ILE A 41 -10.43 6.48 1.09
CA ILE A 41 -11.66 5.71 1.24
C ILE A 41 -12.44 6.32 2.39
N VAL A 42 -13.63 6.83 2.11
CA VAL A 42 -14.55 7.34 3.13
C VAL A 42 -15.62 6.28 3.35
N LYS A 43 -15.82 5.87 4.61
CA LYS A 43 -16.83 4.89 4.98
C LYS A 43 -17.68 5.48 6.10
N GLU A 44 -19.01 5.45 5.93
CA GLU A 44 -19.99 5.88 6.93
C GLU A 44 -19.75 7.31 7.47
N ASN A 45 -19.46 8.26 6.57
CA ASN A 45 -19.13 9.65 6.92
C ASN A 45 -17.87 9.86 7.79
N CYS A 46 -17.14 8.79 8.11
CA CYS A 46 -15.89 8.85 8.86
C CYS A 46 -14.69 8.80 7.91
N PHE A 47 -13.71 9.68 8.15
CA PHE A 47 -12.42 9.59 7.50
C PHE A 47 -11.72 8.32 7.97
N THR A 48 -11.63 7.33 7.08
CA THR A 48 -10.80 6.16 7.34
C THR A 48 -9.38 6.48 6.90
N PHE A 49 -8.38 6.08 7.70
CA PHE A 49 -6.97 6.19 7.34
C PHE A 49 -6.56 5.18 6.24
N SER A 50 -7.48 4.87 5.33
CA SER A 50 -7.31 3.91 4.25
C SER A 50 -7.44 4.63 2.91
N TYR A 51 -6.58 4.27 1.99
CA TYR A 51 -6.45 4.88 0.68
C TYR A 51 -6.36 3.79 -0.37
N GLU A 52 -6.99 4.00 -1.52
CA GLU A 52 -6.85 3.16 -2.71
C GLU A 52 -5.85 3.82 -3.66
N ILE A 53 -4.91 3.03 -4.17
CA ILE A 53 -3.96 3.46 -5.18
C ILE A 53 -4.47 3.04 -6.55
N LEU A 54 -4.66 4.02 -7.42
CA LEU A 54 -4.95 3.84 -8.84
C LEU A 54 -3.71 4.16 -9.68
N GLY A 55 -3.71 3.69 -10.93
CA GLY A 55 -2.59 3.89 -11.86
C GLY A 55 -1.67 2.68 -12.01
N VAL A 56 -2.07 1.52 -11.49
CA VAL A 56 -1.38 0.25 -11.72
C VAL A 56 -2.34 -0.74 -12.35
N SER A 57 -2.05 -1.17 -13.57
CA SER A 57 -2.81 -2.19 -14.29
C SER A 57 -1.97 -3.45 -14.42
N CYS A 58 -2.44 -4.54 -13.82
CA CYS A 58 -1.76 -5.83 -13.86
C CYS A 58 -2.77 -6.97 -13.87
N ASN A 59 -2.53 -8.01 -14.66
CA ASN A 59 -3.45 -9.16 -14.71
C ASN A 59 -3.48 -9.95 -13.38
N GLY A 60 -2.38 -9.92 -12.62
CA GLY A 60 -2.27 -10.60 -11.32
C GLY A 60 -2.76 -9.76 -10.12
N LEU A 61 -2.84 -8.44 -10.26
CA LEU A 61 -3.08 -7.51 -9.16
C LEU A 61 -4.31 -6.65 -9.47
N LYS A 62 -5.39 -6.85 -8.70
CA LYS A 62 -6.66 -6.14 -8.91
C LYS A 62 -6.64 -4.74 -8.31
N LYS A 63 -6.29 -4.63 -7.03
CA LYS A 63 -6.35 -3.38 -6.27
C LYS A 63 -5.19 -3.26 -5.29
N ILE A 64 -4.74 -2.03 -5.10
CA ILE A 64 -3.68 -1.67 -4.15
C ILE A 64 -4.30 -0.74 -3.11
N TYR A 65 -4.11 -1.08 -1.85
CA TYR A 65 -4.60 -0.30 -0.72
C TYR A 65 -3.44 0.13 0.15
N VAL A 66 -3.48 1.35 0.66
CA VAL A 66 -2.57 1.88 1.67
C VAL A 66 -3.38 2.19 2.89
N LYS A 67 -2.99 1.64 4.05
CA LYS A 67 -3.61 1.99 5.32
C LYS A 67 -2.55 2.58 6.24
N ILE A 68 -2.84 3.79 6.72
CA ILE A 68 -2.01 4.48 7.70
C ILE A 68 -2.44 3.97 9.09
N VAL A 69 -1.51 3.35 9.80
CA VAL A 69 -1.72 2.84 11.16
C VAL A 69 -0.96 3.74 12.13
N SER A 70 -1.69 4.46 12.99
CA SER A 70 -1.09 5.35 14.01
C SER A 70 -0.99 4.61 15.33
N GLY A 71 0.22 4.57 15.89
CA GLY A 71 0.65 3.65 16.96
C GLY A 71 -0.08 3.76 18.30
N THR A 72 -0.99 2.82 18.55
CA THR A 72 -1.44 2.47 19.91
C THR A 72 -1.50 0.96 20.17
N SER A 73 -1.42 0.13 19.12
CA SER A 73 -1.37 -1.32 19.24
C SER A 73 -0.28 -1.82 18.31
N SER A 74 0.56 -2.70 18.84
CA SER A 74 1.89 -3.01 18.33
C SER A 74 1.89 -3.22 16.82
N PHE A 75 2.68 -2.43 16.08
CA PHE A 75 2.95 -2.65 14.65
C PHE A 75 3.42 -4.10 14.37
N PHE A 76 4.02 -4.71 15.40
CA PHE A 76 4.42 -6.11 15.43
C PHE A 76 3.24 -7.11 15.49
N GLU A 77 2.09 -6.73 16.06
CA GLU A 77 0.90 -7.62 16.08
C GLU A 77 0.20 -7.71 14.71
N TYR A 78 0.38 -6.72 13.82
CA TYR A 78 -0.05 -6.83 12.42
C TYR A 78 0.86 -7.74 11.57
N LEU A 79 2.07 -8.04 12.04
CA LEU A 79 3.09 -8.86 11.35
C LEU A 79 2.67 -10.33 11.21
N CYS A 80 1.90 -10.85 12.18
CA CYS A 80 1.82 -12.30 12.39
C CYS A 80 0.73 -13.00 11.55
N VAL A 81 -0.17 -12.28 10.87
CA VAL A 81 -1.42 -12.90 10.39
C VAL A 81 -1.61 -12.98 8.87
N LEU A 82 -1.19 -12.03 8.04
CA LEU A 82 -1.56 -12.05 6.60
C LEU A 82 -0.50 -11.35 5.75
N GLY A 83 -0.26 -11.78 4.52
CA GLY A 83 0.80 -11.28 3.63
C GLY A 83 0.67 -9.80 3.25
N TYR A 84 1.10 -8.89 4.13
CA TYR A 84 1.15 -7.44 3.96
C TYR A 84 2.57 -6.98 3.60
N VAL A 85 2.70 -5.87 2.84
CA VAL A 85 3.98 -5.19 2.61
C VAL A 85 4.02 -3.94 3.49
N ILE A 86 5.03 -3.85 4.34
CA ILE A 86 5.14 -2.80 5.36
C ILE A 86 6.23 -1.80 4.97
N ILE A 87 5.92 -0.51 4.98
CA ILE A 87 6.86 0.58 4.70
C ILE A 87 7.14 1.34 6.00
N ASN A 88 8.28 1.04 6.62
CA ASN A 88 8.82 1.84 7.72
C ASN A 88 9.42 3.13 7.15
N GLY A 89 8.91 4.28 7.59
CA GLY A 89 9.43 5.60 7.24
C GLY A 89 10.79 5.86 7.90
N LYS A 90 11.85 5.22 7.41
CA LYS A 90 13.22 5.65 7.69
C LYS A 90 14.13 5.30 6.51
N LEU A 91 14.03 6.12 5.46
CA LEU A 91 15.10 6.23 4.47
C LEU A 91 16.27 6.93 5.15
N ARG A 92 17.28 6.16 5.50
CA ARG A 92 18.59 6.66 5.92
C ARG A 92 19.65 6.06 5.00
#